data_AF-A0A1Z4JIL6-F1
#
_entry.id   AF-A0A1Z4JIL6-F1
#
_cell.length_a   1.000
_cell.length_b   1.000
_cell.length_c   1.000
_cell.angle_alpha   90.00
_cell.angle_beta   90.00
_cell.angle_gamma   90.00
#
_symmetry.space_group_name_H-M   'P 1'
#
loop_
_entity.id
_entity.type
_entity.pdbx_description
1 polymer ?
#
loop_
_entity_poly.entity_id
_entity_poly.type
_entity_poly.pdbx_seq_one_letter_code
_entity_poly.pdbx_strand_id
1 'polypeptide(L)'
;MTVGIVGRPKRSRPVDRVNYKLDTDLREMLQQIAERNGRNEGAQVEQLILFYEAIEQLNSEGVQIPFNEINARVRQIWAGLIEKDDRATSSDDEGK
;
A
#
# COMPACT_ATOMS: atom_id res chain seq x y z
N MET A 1 -40.62 18.13 25.69
CA MET A 1 -39.80 17.70 24.54
C MET A 1 -38.34 17.68 24.97
N THR A 2 -37.79 16.51 25.29
CA THR A 2 -36.38 16.35 25.70
C THR A 2 -35.52 16.15 24.45
N VAL A 3 -34.66 17.13 24.17
CA VAL A 3 -33.67 17.07 23.08
C VAL A 3 -32.61 16.03 23.46
N GLY A 4 -32.68 14.86 22.84
CA GLY A 4 -31.66 13.83 22.99
C GLY A 4 -30.35 14.33 22.40
N ILE A 5 -29.36 14.61 23.25
CA ILE A 5 -27.97 14.84 22.84
C ILE A 5 -27.50 13.52 22.20
N VAL A 6 -27.57 13.46 20.87
CA VAL A 6 -26.92 12.39 20.10
C VAL A 6 -25.41 12.64 20.14
N GLY A 7 -24.80 12.26 21.26
CA GLY A 7 -23.35 12.17 21.37
C GLY A 7 -22.83 11.34 20.20
N ARG A 8 -21.83 11.87 19.49
CA ARG A 8 -21.18 11.17 18.39
C ARG A 8 -20.78 9.77 18.88
N PRO A 9 -21.13 8.68 18.18
CA PRO A 9 -20.81 7.33 18.63
C PRO A 9 -19.32 7.24 18.99
N LYS A 10 -19.02 6.89 20.24
CA LYS A 10 -17.64 6.71 20.71
C LYS A 10 -17.11 5.48 19.97
N ARG A 11 -16.14 5.70 19.08
CA ARG A 11 -15.54 4.63 18.26
C ARG A 11 -14.98 3.54 19.17
N SER A 12 -15.43 2.30 18.97
CA SER A 12 -15.15 1.16 19.84
C SER A 12 -14.00 0.26 19.38
N ARG A 13 -13.45 0.50 18.18
CA ARG A 13 -12.31 -0.27 17.67
C ARG A 13 -11.02 0.55 17.77
N PRO A 14 -9.96 0.03 18.41
CA PRO A 14 -8.64 0.64 18.45
C PRO A 14 -7.88 0.37 17.14
N VAL A 15 -8.56 0.51 15.99
CA VAL A 15 -7.87 0.61 14.70
C VAL A 15 -7.46 2.07 14.57
N ASP A 16 -6.39 2.41 15.29
CA ASP A 16 -5.74 3.69 15.12
C ASP A 16 -5.45 3.89 13.64
N ARG A 17 -5.77 5.10 13.15
CA ARG A 17 -5.41 5.50 11.80
C ARG A 17 -3.88 5.52 11.74
N VAL A 18 -3.27 4.42 11.33
CA VAL A 18 -1.83 4.35 11.13
C VAL A 18 -1.50 5.20 9.92
N ASN A 19 -0.79 6.30 10.16
CA ASN A 19 -0.25 7.11 9.08
C ASN A 19 1.09 6.52 8.65
N TYR A 20 1.08 5.71 7.61
CA TYR A 20 2.29 5.14 7.04
C TYR A 20 3.07 6.24 6.32
N LYS A 21 4.32 6.47 6.74
CA LYS A 21 5.26 7.25 5.93
C LYS A 21 5.70 6.38 4.76
N LEU A 22 5.06 6.58 3.63
CA LEU A 22 5.40 5.96 2.36
C LEU A 22 6.03 7.01 1.46
N ASP A 23 6.95 6.54 0.62
CA ASP A 23 7.41 7.30 -0.53
C ASP A 23 6.22 7.71 -1.42
N THR A 24 6.32 8.87 -2.07
CA THR A 24 5.23 9.43 -2.89
C THR A 24 4.83 8.47 -4.01
N ASP A 25 5.79 7.88 -4.72
CA ASP A 25 5.49 6.95 -5.82
C ASP A 25 4.82 5.68 -5.30
N LEU A 26 5.27 5.16 -4.14
CA LEU A 26 4.62 4.02 -3.49
C LEU A 26 3.19 4.36 -3.04
N ARG A 27 2.96 5.56 -2.53
CA ARG A 27 1.63 6.01 -2.12
C ARG A 27 0.70 6.16 -3.32
N GLU A 28 1.17 6.72 -4.43
CA GLU A 28 0.40 6.80 -5.67
C GLU A 28 0.00 5.42 -6.18
N MET A 29 0.93 4.46 -6.19
CA MET A 29 0.60 3.08 -6.57
C MET A 29 -0.43 2.45 -5.62
N LEU A 30 -0.27 2.65 -4.30
CA LEU A 30 -1.22 2.16 -3.31
C LEU A 30 -2.62 2.75 -3.57
N GLN A 31 -2.71 4.04 -3.83
CA GLN A 31 -3.97 4.73 -4.13
C GLN A 31 -4.61 4.18 -5.40
N GLN A 32 -3.86 4.03 -6.49
CA GLN A 32 -4.37 3.48 -7.75
C GLN A 32 -4.90 2.05 -7.58
N ILE A 33 -4.21 1.20 -6.81
CA ILE A 33 -4.66 -0.17 -6.53
C ILE A 33 -5.92 -0.14 -5.66
N ALA A 34 -5.96 0.72 -4.64
CA ALA A 34 -7.12 0.87 -3.77
C ALA A 34 -8.36 1.30 -4.57
N GLU A 35 -8.23 2.31 -5.44
CA GLU A 35 -9.31 2.80 -6.30
C GLU A 35 -9.82 1.72 -7.25
N ARG A 36 -8.93 1.02 -7.95
CA ARG A 36 -9.28 -0.11 -8.85
C ARG A 36 -10.07 -1.20 -8.14
N ASN A 37 -9.80 -1.42 -6.86
CA ASN A 37 -10.44 -2.45 -6.05
C ASN A 37 -11.67 -1.93 -5.28
N GLY A 38 -12.04 -0.65 -5.43
CA GLY A 38 -13.12 -0.03 -4.66
C GLY A 38 -12.85 0.01 -3.15
N ARG A 39 -11.58 0.14 -2.75
CA ARG A 39 -11.12 0.17 -1.35
C ARG A 39 -10.52 1.54 -1.01
N ASN A 40 -10.39 1.82 0.29
CA ASN A 40 -9.54 2.91 0.76
C ASN A 40 -8.10 2.42 0.98
N GLU A 41 -7.14 3.33 1.06
CA GLU A 41 -5.71 3.02 1.23
C GLU A 41 -5.44 2.09 2.43
N GLY A 42 -6.01 2.40 3.60
CA GLY A 42 -5.80 1.59 4.81
C GLY A 42 -6.28 0.15 4.63
N ALA A 43 -7.48 -0.04 4.08
CA ALA A 43 -8.03 -1.35 3.77
C ALA A 43 -7.20 -2.09 2.70
N GLN A 44 -6.61 -1.35 1.75
CA GLN A 44 -5.73 -1.94 0.74
C GLN A 44 -4.38 -2.37 1.36
N VAL A 45 -3.83 -1.62 2.32
CA VAL A 45 -2.65 -2.04 3.09
C VAL A 45 -2.93 -3.31 3.89
N GLU A 46 -4.05 -3.37 4.62
CA GLU A 46 -4.46 -4.57 5.36
C GLU A 46 -4.57 -5.79 4.42
N GLN A 47 -5.17 -5.61 3.24
CA GLN A 47 -5.28 -6.67 2.24
C GLN A 47 -3.91 -7.13 1.71
N LEU A 48 -2.95 -6.22 1.51
CA LEU A 48 -1.60 -6.56 1.06
C LEU A 48 -0.85 -7.40 2.12
N ILE A 49 -1.02 -7.10 3.41
CA ILE A 49 -0.45 -7.89 4.51
C ILE A 49 -1.04 -9.30 4.50
N LEU A 50 -2.37 -9.44 4.37
CA LEU A 50 -3.02 -10.75 4.31
C LEU A 50 -2.58 -11.57 3.09
N PHE A 51 -2.32 -10.92 1.95
CA PHE A 51 -1.80 -11.61 0.77
C PHE A 51 -0.41 -12.18 1.00
N TYR A 52 0.47 -11.44 1.68
CA TYR A 52 1.79 -11.93 2.03
C TYR A 52 1.72 -13.20 2.90
N GLU A 53 0.93 -13.15 3.99
CA GLU A 53 0.75 -14.29 4.88
C GLU A 53 0.16 -15.52 4.17
N ALA A 54 -0.82 -15.33 3.28
CA ALA A 54 -1.41 -16.41 2.52
C ALA A 54 -0.39 -17.08 1.57
N ILE A 55 0.49 -16.29 0.94
CA ILE A 55 1.55 -16.82 0.07
C ILE A 55 2.53 -17.67 0.87
N GLU A 56 2.96 -17.18 2.04
CA GLU A 56 3.88 -17.92 2.92
C GLU A 56 3.27 -19.24 3.41
N GLN A 57 1.99 -19.23 3.81
CA GLN A 57 1.28 -20.44 4.22
C GLN A 57 1.21 -21.47 3.09
N LEU A 58 0.77 -21.06 1.90
CA LEU A 58 0.71 -21.94 0.73
C LEU A 58 2.08 -22.53 0.35
N ASN A 59 3.13 -21.72 0.41
CA ASN A 59 4.51 -22.20 0.22
C ASN A 59 4.90 -23.26 1.26
N SER A 60 4.56 -23.04 2.53
CA SER A 60 4.84 -23.99 3.61
C SER A 60 4.06 -25.31 3.48
N GLU A 61 2.87 -25.26 2.88
CA GLU A 61 2.03 -26.43 2.56
C GLU A 61 2.52 -27.20 1.32
N GLY A 62 3.61 -26.76 0.70
CA GLY A 62 4.19 -27.40 -0.48
C GLY A 62 3.50 -27.02 -1.79
N VAL A 63 2.57 -26.06 -1.77
CA VAL A 63 2.07 -25.42 -3.00
C VAL A 63 3.19 -24.53 -3.50
N GLN A 64 3.85 -24.94 -4.58
CA GLN A 64 4.94 -24.17 -5.16
C GLN A 64 4.42 -22.88 -5.78
N ILE A 65 4.46 -21.79 -5.02
CA ILE A 65 4.42 -20.45 -5.58
C ILE A 65 5.88 -20.05 -5.79
N PRO A 66 6.32 -19.71 -7.02
CA PRO A 66 7.71 -19.37 -7.27
C PRO A 66 8.03 -18.00 -6.63
N PHE A 67 8.29 -18.00 -5.32
CA PHE A 67 8.57 -16.79 -4.54
C PHE A 67 9.76 -16.01 -5.09
N ASN A 68 10.71 -16.72 -5.72
CA ASN A 68 11.82 -16.11 -6.45
C ASN A 68 11.36 -15.26 -7.64
N GLU A 69 10.35 -15.69 -8.40
CA GLU A 69 9.80 -14.92 -9.51
C GLU A 69 9.03 -13.69 -9.00
N ILE A 70 8.28 -13.84 -7.90
CA ILE A 70 7.62 -12.72 -7.23
C ILE A 70 8.66 -11.68 -6.81
N ASN A 71 9.73 -12.10 -6.14
CA ASN A 71 10.80 -11.21 -5.70
C ASN A 71 11.54 -10.56 -6.86
N ALA A 72 11.79 -11.29 -7.96
CA ALA A 72 12.38 -10.72 -9.16
C ALA A 72 11.48 -9.61 -9.73
N ARG A 73 10.16 -9.82 -9.75
CA ARG A 73 9.20 -8.81 -10.23
C ARG A 73 9.12 -7.60 -9.32
N VAL A 74 9.16 -7.79 -8.00
CA VAL A 74 9.23 -6.69 -7.02
C VAL A 74 10.47 -5.84 -7.25
N ARG A 75 11.64 -6.46 -7.46
CA ARG A 75 12.89 -5.73 -7.75
C ARG A 75 12.83 -4.95 -9.05
N GLN A 76 12.22 -5.51 -10.10
CA GLN A 76 12.01 -4.80 -11.37
C GLN A 76 11.14 -3.56 -11.19
N ILE A 77 10.03 -3.68 -10.45
CA ILE A 77 9.16 -2.53 -10.14
C ILE A 77 9.96 -1.48 -9.37
N TRP A 78 10.69 -1.88 -8.32
CA TRP A 78 11.49 -0.98 -7.51
C TRP A 78 12.56 -0.21 -8.31
N ALA A 79 13.31 -0.91 -9.16
CA ALA A 79 14.31 -0.29 -10.03
C ALA A 79 13.68 0.76 -10.97
N GLY A 80 12.51 0.45 -11.54
CA GLY A 80 11.78 1.40 -12.39
C GLY A 80 11.30 2.66 -11.67
N LEU A 81 11.02 2.59 -10.36
CA LEU A 81 10.69 3.76 -9.55
C LEU A 81 11.92 4.65 -9.33
N ILE A 82 13.07 4.04 -8.97
CA ILE A 82 14.32 4.80 -8.78
C ILE A 82 14.73 5.52 -10.07
N GLU A 83 14.70 4.83 -11.22
CA GLU A 83 15.04 5.44 -12.51
C GLU A 83 14.09 6.58 -12.94
N LYS A 84 12.86 6.61 -12.41
CA LYS A 84 11.91 7.70 -12.65
C LYS A 84 12.27 8.92 -11.80
N ASP A 85 12.66 8.70 -10.55
CA ASP A 85 13.08 9.75 -9.61
C ASP A 85 14.39 10.43 -10.06
N ASP A 86 15.38 9.64 -10.50
CA ASP A 86 16.65 10.16 -11.05
C ASP A 86 16.45 11.03 -12.31
N ARG A 87 15.46 10.68 -13.15
CA ARG A 87 15.11 11.49 -14.32
C ARG A 87 14.42 12.79 -13.96
N ALA A 88 13.50 12.75 -13.00
CA ALA A 88 12.80 13.94 -12.52
C ALA A 88 13.76 14.97 -11.89
N THR A 89 14.76 14.50 -11.15
CA THR A 89 15.77 15.38 -10.54
C THR A 89 16.79 15.95 -11.54
N SER A 90 17.10 15.24 -12.62
CA SER A 90 18.01 15.72 -13.68
C SER A 90 17.41 16.79 -14.61
N SER A 91 16.08 16.82 -14.77
CA SER A 91 15.41 17.80 -15.64
C SER A 91 15.24 19.19 -15.02
N ASP A 92 15.43 19.32 -13.71
CA ASP A 92 15.28 20.59 -12.98
C ASP A 92 16.55 21.46 -12.95
N ASP A 93 17.69 20.94 -13.45
CA ASP A 93 19.01 21.62 -13.39
C ASP A 93 19.45 22.28 -14.71
N GLU A 94 18.72 22.11 -15.83
CA GLU A 94 19.02 22.74 -17.13
C GLU A 94 18.29 24.08 -17.37
N GLY A 95 17.71 24.69 -16.33
CA GLY A 95 16.91 25.91 -16.41
C GLY A 95 17.40 27.06 -15.52
N LYS A 96 18.66 27.47 -15.63
CA LYS A 96 19.16 28.75 -15.07
C LYS A 96 20.11 29.47 -16.02
#